data_AF-A0A2N2SMQ5-F1
#
_entry.id   AF-A0A2N2SMQ5-F1
#
_cell.length_a   1.000
_cell.length_b   1.000
_cell.length_c   1.000
_cell.angle_alpha   90.00
_cell.angle_beta   90.00
_cell.angle_gamma   90.00
#
_symmetry.space_group_name_H-M   'P 1'
#
loop_
_entity.id
_entity.type
_entity.pdbx_description
1 polymer ?
#
loop_
_entity_poly.entity_id
_entity_poly.type
_entity_poly.pdbx_seq_one_letter_code
_entity_poly.pdbx_strand_id
1 'polypeptide(L)'
;MNKTIMSAVAGALLVLGAGGAAAAAPADWSKVAAKDITLFHPGVSPMEWITKGTEHGGARALKKGETCADCHSEETAAMGQKMASGQKIEPSPIAGKAPSIPVKVQAAHDGDTLYLRFTWKQPKSAGAAKMDDKNPVKIA
;
A
#
# COMPACT_ATOMS: atom_id res chain seq x y z
N MET A 1 63.88 14.02 -38.72
CA MET A 1 62.92 15.03 -39.20
C MET A 1 61.56 14.37 -39.30
N ASN A 2 60.65 14.72 -38.37
CA ASN A 2 59.18 14.67 -38.53
C ASN A 2 58.53 13.28 -38.64
N LYS A 3 57.53 12.85 -37.86
CA LYS A 3 56.51 13.50 -37.02
C LYS A 3 55.88 12.33 -36.23
N THR A 4 55.99 12.23 -34.90
CA THR A 4 54.94 12.76 -34.00
C THR A 4 53.65 13.06 -34.76
N ILE A 5 52.74 12.10 -34.82
CA ILE A 5 51.29 12.15 -35.11
C ILE A 5 50.96 10.81 -35.78
N MET A 6 50.83 9.75 -35.00
CA MET A 6 49.93 8.67 -35.37
C MET A 6 49.38 8.06 -34.09
N SER A 7 48.24 8.61 -33.73
CA SER A 7 47.13 7.85 -33.19
C SER A 7 47.29 7.39 -31.75
N ALA A 8 47.23 8.38 -30.88
CA ALA A 8 46.57 8.29 -29.58
C ALA A 8 45.14 7.77 -29.74
N VAL A 9 44.94 6.45 -29.79
CA VAL A 9 43.62 5.78 -29.68
C VAL A 9 43.79 4.42 -28.97
N ALA A 10 44.35 4.43 -27.76
CA ALA A 10 44.43 3.22 -26.93
C ALA A 10 44.08 3.47 -25.46
N GLY A 11 43.46 4.61 -25.13
CA GLY A 11 43.21 5.01 -23.75
C GLY A 11 41.96 5.85 -23.59
N ALA A 12 40.81 5.36 -24.06
CA ALA A 12 39.52 6.00 -23.78
C ALA A 12 38.35 4.99 -23.88
N LEU A 13 38.37 3.93 -23.08
CA LEU A 13 37.22 3.01 -22.94
C LEU A 13 36.90 2.63 -21.48
N LEU A 14 37.30 3.45 -20.50
CA LEU A 14 37.09 3.14 -19.07
C LEU A 14 36.33 4.21 -18.26
N VAL A 15 35.44 4.99 -18.87
CA VAL A 15 34.58 5.92 -18.11
C VAL A 15 33.12 5.88 -18.59
N LEU A 16 32.49 4.71 -18.45
CA LEU A 16 31.03 4.56 -18.48
C LEU A 16 30.68 3.48 -17.46
N GLY A 17 30.58 3.87 -16.19
CA GLY A 17 30.27 2.91 -15.12
C GLY A 17 30.33 3.43 -13.69
N ALA A 18 30.68 4.70 -13.46
CA ALA A 18 30.53 5.36 -12.16
C ALA A 18 29.16 6.06 -12.02
N GLY A 19 28.13 5.57 -12.74
CA GLY A 19 26.76 5.82 -12.30
C GLY A 19 26.61 5.03 -11.02
N GLY A 20 26.48 5.70 -9.88
CA GLY A 20 26.24 5.04 -8.59
C GLY A 20 25.20 3.95 -8.81
N ALA A 21 25.49 2.73 -8.35
CA ALA A 21 24.59 1.61 -8.50
C ALA A 21 23.24 2.04 -7.94
N ALA A 22 22.32 2.41 -8.84
CA ALA A 22 21.01 2.84 -8.45
C ALA A 22 20.39 1.60 -7.81
N ALA A 23 20.00 1.74 -6.55
CA ALA A 23 19.30 0.73 -5.81
C ALA A 23 18.19 0.16 -6.72
N ALA A 24 18.29 -1.11 -7.10
CA ALA A 24 17.38 -1.76 -8.04
C ALA A 24 16.42 -2.67 -7.31
N ALA A 25 15.12 -2.53 -7.60
CA ALA A 25 14.12 -3.47 -7.14
C ALA A 25 14.50 -4.92 -7.53
N PRO A 26 14.07 -5.94 -6.78
CA PRO A 26 14.33 -7.33 -7.11
C PRO A 26 14.07 -7.64 -8.58
N ALA A 27 15.08 -8.16 -9.29
CA ALA A 27 14.94 -8.57 -10.69
C ALA A 27 13.90 -9.68 -10.87
N ASP A 28 13.71 -10.51 -9.84
CA ASP A 28 12.72 -11.58 -9.82
C ASP A 28 11.93 -11.55 -8.50
N TRP A 29 10.73 -10.97 -8.57
CA TRP A 29 9.80 -10.92 -7.45
C TRP A 29 9.19 -12.27 -7.08
N SER A 30 9.28 -13.31 -7.91
CA SER A 30 8.73 -14.63 -7.55
C SER A 30 9.46 -15.27 -6.37
N LYS A 31 10.71 -14.83 -6.11
CA LYS A 31 11.55 -15.26 -4.98
C LYS A 31 11.28 -14.48 -3.69
N VAL A 32 10.52 -13.39 -3.76
CA VAL A 32 10.18 -12.57 -2.59
C VAL A 32 8.90 -13.10 -1.97
N ALA A 33 8.93 -13.42 -0.68
CA ALA A 33 7.75 -13.90 0.03
C ALA A 33 6.59 -12.89 -0.07
N ALA A 34 5.43 -13.38 -0.47
CA ALA A 34 4.21 -12.60 -0.56
C ALA A 34 3.36 -12.75 0.70
N LYS A 35 2.76 -11.65 1.13
CA LYS A 35 1.75 -11.61 2.19
C LYS A 35 0.45 -11.07 1.59
N ASP A 36 -0.65 -11.77 1.81
CA ASP A 36 -1.96 -11.25 1.47
C ASP A 36 -2.47 -10.42 2.65
N ILE A 37 -2.83 -9.17 2.38
CA ILE A 37 -3.45 -8.25 3.32
C ILE A 37 -4.81 -7.83 2.76
N THR A 38 -5.72 -7.43 3.64
CA THR A 38 -7.02 -6.88 3.23
C THR A 38 -7.03 -5.38 3.49
N LEU A 39 -7.08 -4.59 2.42
CA LEU A 39 -7.48 -3.19 2.53
C LEU A 39 -9.00 -3.14 2.62
N PHE A 40 -9.54 -2.29 3.48
CA PHE A 40 -10.98 -2.14 3.68
C PHE A 40 -11.41 -0.68 3.47
N HIS A 41 -12.67 -0.49 3.09
CA HIS A 41 -13.24 0.84 2.90
C HIS A 41 -13.21 1.60 4.22
N PRO A 42 -12.56 2.77 4.31
CA PRO A 42 -12.59 3.57 5.53
C PRO A 42 -14.02 4.10 5.76
N GLY A 43 -14.35 4.40 7.01
CA GLY A 43 -15.64 4.94 7.39
C GLY A 43 -15.62 5.55 8.78
N VAL A 44 -16.68 6.28 9.12
CA VAL A 44 -16.82 7.00 10.38
C VAL A 44 -16.66 6.06 11.57
N SER A 45 -15.64 6.32 12.41
CA SER A 45 -15.24 5.50 13.55
C SER A 45 -14.76 6.36 14.74
N PRO A 46 -15.57 7.29 15.27
CA PRO A 46 -15.14 8.24 16.29
C PRO A 46 -14.87 7.53 17.64
N MET A 47 -13.91 8.06 18.40
CA MET A 47 -13.52 7.46 19.69
C MET A 47 -14.67 7.46 20.69
N GLU A 48 -15.58 8.43 20.63
CA GLU A 48 -16.78 8.51 21.47
C GLU A 48 -17.70 7.30 21.23
N TRP A 49 -17.87 6.86 19.98
CA TRP A 49 -18.63 5.66 19.66
C TRP A 49 -17.93 4.39 20.16
N ILE A 50 -16.60 4.31 19.97
CA ILE A 50 -15.77 3.18 20.38
C ILE A 50 -15.75 3.01 21.92
N THR A 51 -15.69 4.13 22.65
CA THR A 51 -15.47 4.16 24.11
C THR A 51 -16.74 4.26 24.94
N LYS A 52 -17.89 4.59 24.33
CA LYS A 52 -19.21 4.54 25.00
C LYS A 52 -19.58 3.15 25.50
N GLY A 53 -19.13 2.10 24.79
CA GLY A 53 -19.25 0.70 25.24
C GLY A 53 -20.62 0.03 24.99
N THR A 54 -21.67 0.78 24.69
CA THR A 54 -23.01 0.24 24.40
C THR A 54 -23.22 -0.11 22.92
N GLU A 55 -22.52 0.58 22.03
CA GLU A 55 -22.70 0.49 20.57
C GLU A 55 -21.49 -0.13 19.86
N HIS A 56 -20.36 -0.20 20.55
CA HIS A 56 -19.12 -0.85 20.15
C HIS A 56 -18.41 -1.43 21.37
N GLY A 57 -17.81 -2.61 21.27
CA GLY A 57 -17.16 -3.31 22.40
C GLY A 57 -15.79 -2.74 22.82
N GLY A 58 -15.26 -1.78 22.06
CA GLY A 58 -13.90 -1.26 22.21
C GLY A 58 -13.58 -0.67 23.59
N ALA A 59 -14.56 -0.08 24.27
CA ALA A 59 -14.38 0.48 25.61
C ALA A 59 -13.78 -0.51 26.62
N ARG A 60 -14.21 -1.79 26.57
CA ARG A 60 -13.70 -2.84 27.47
C ARG A 60 -12.31 -3.30 27.06
N ALA A 61 -12.08 -3.49 25.76
CA ALA A 61 -10.82 -3.94 25.20
C ALA A 61 -9.69 -2.93 25.48
N LEU A 62 -9.93 -1.66 25.17
CA LEU A 62 -8.95 -0.59 25.38
C LEU A 62 -8.55 -0.41 26.85
N LYS A 63 -9.49 -0.56 27.79
CA LYS A 63 -9.19 -0.51 29.23
C LYS A 63 -8.26 -1.64 29.70
N LYS A 64 -8.22 -2.76 28.98
CA LYS A 64 -7.32 -3.89 29.25
C LYS A 64 -5.98 -3.77 28.52
N GLY A 65 -5.79 -2.74 27.69
CA GLY A 65 -4.60 -2.58 26.86
C GLY A 65 -4.64 -3.39 25.55
N GLU A 66 -5.79 -3.94 25.16
CA GLU A 66 -5.97 -4.60 23.86
C GLU A 66 -5.94 -3.55 22.74
N THR A 67 -5.40 -3.92 21.58
CA THR A 67 -5.34 -3.09 20.38
C THR A 67 -6.56 -3.32 19.49
N CYS A 68 -6.80 -2.40 18.55
CA CYS A 68 -7.83 -2.58 17.52
C CYS A 68 -7.64 -3.90 16.74
N ALA A 69 -6.38 -4.23 16.43
CA ALA A 69 -6.03 -5.39 15.62
C ALA A 69 -6.26 -6.72 16.33
N ASP A 70 -6.25 -6.73 17.68
CA ASP A 70 -6.46 -7.93 18.48
C ASP A 70 -7.85 -8.55 18.23
N CYS A 71 -8.83 -7.71 17.86
CA CYS A 71 -10.16 -8.16 17.43
C CYS A 71 -10.37 -8.05 15.91
N HIS A 72 -9.86 -6.98 15.29
CA HIS A 72 -10.26 -6.61 13.93
C HIS A 72 -9.41 -7.21 12.79
N SER A 73 -8.24 -7.80 13.08
CA SER A 73 -7.29 -8.26 12.05
C SER A 73 -7.90 -9.23 11.04
N GLU A 74 -8.75 -10.15 11.48
CA GLU A 74 -9.39 -11.16 10.63
C GLU A 74 -10.77 -10.75 10.09
N GLU A 75 -11.33 -9.61 10.54
CA GLU A 75 -12.66 -9.15 10.11
C GLU A 75 -12.65 -7.88 9.27
N THR A 76 -11.46 -7.41 8.86
CA THR A 76 -11.28 -6.19 8.04
C THR A 76 -12.20 -6.13 6.82
N ALA A 77 -12.39 -7.24 6.09
CA ALA A 77 -13.32 -7.30 4.96
C ALA A 77 -14.79 -7.05 5.37
N ALA A 78 -15.23 -7.67 6.46
CA ALA A 78 -16.58 -7.52 7.00
C ALA A 78 -16.79 -6.12 7.60
N MET A 79 -15.76 -5.54 8.20
CA MET A 79 -15.74 -4.16 8.67
C MET A 79 -15.94 -3.21 7.48
N GLY A 80 -15.14 -3.38 6.43
CA GLY A 80 -15.27 -2.65 5.16
C GLY A 80 -16.67 -2.69 4.57
N GLN A 81 -17.32 -3.86 4.62
CA GLN A 81 -18.72 -4.01 4.17
C GLN A 81 -19.69 -3.16 5.01
N LYS A 82 -19.55 -3.14 6.34
CA LYS A 82 -20.39 -2.32 7.23
C LYS A 82 -20.21 -0.82 6.96
N MET A 83 -18.98 -0.38 6.70
CA MET A 83 -18.67 1.01 6.36
C MET A 83 -19.22 1.39 4.98
N ALA A 84 -18.91 0.62 3.93
CA ALA A 84 -19.34 0.92 2.57
C ALA A 84 -20.87 0.87 2.38
N SER A 85 -21.57 0.05 3.17
CA SER A 85 -23.05 -0.03 3.15
C SER A 85 -23.75 0.98 4.07
N GLY A 86 -23.02 1.60 4.99
CA GLY A 86 -23.59 2.43 6.05
C GLY A 86 -24.46 1.69 7.06
N GLN A 87 -24.23 0.38 7.25
CA GLN A 87 -25.00 -0.44 8.20
C GLN A 87 -24.87 0.04 9.66
N LYS A 88 -23.80 0.76 10.00
CA LYS A 88 -23.51 1.20 11.37
C LYS A 88 -23.71 2.70 11.56
N ILE A 89 -22.67 3.49 11.29
CA ILE A 89 -22.65 4.92 11.62
C ILE A 89 -22.07 5.78 10.50
N GLU A 90 -21.93 5.24 9.28
CA GLU A 90 -21.49 6.02 8.12
C GLU A 90 -22.67 6.88 7.63
N PRO A 91 -22.60 8.22 7.75
CA PRO A 91 -23.72 9.09 7.42
C PRO A 91 -23.97 9.24 5.92
N SER A 92 -22.98 8.95 5.08
CA SER A 92 -23.07 9.17 3.63
C SER A 92 -22.35 8.07 2.84
N PRO A 93 -22.84 6.82 2.91
CA PRO A 93 -22.21 5.71 2.21
C PRO A 93 -22.25 5.92 0.70
N ILE A 94 -21.14 5.60 0.04
CA ILE A 94 -21.01 5.76 -1.41
C ILE A 94 -21.41 4.45 -2.09
N ALA A 95 -22.59 4.46 -2.72
CA ALA A 95 -23.14 3.29 -3.41
C ALA A 95 -22.14 2.71 -4.43
N GLY A 96 -21.92 1.40 -4.36
CA GLY A 96 -21.05 0.69 -5.30
C GLY A 96 -19.54 0.83 -5.05
N LYS A 97 -19.09 1.48 -3.96
CA LYS A 97 -17.68 1.41 -3.55
C LYS A 97 -17.30 0.00 -3.13
N ALA A 98 -16.07 -0.39 -3.46
CA ALA A 98 -15.53 -1.66 -3.01
C ALA A 98 -15.39 -1.65 -1.47
N PRO A 99 -16.00 -2.63 -0.77
CA PRO A 99 -15.93 -2.72 0.69
C PRO A 99 -14.54 -3.14 1.16
N SER A 100 -13.84 -3.95 0.36
CA SER A 100 -12.48 -4.38 0.62
C SER A 100 -11.77 -4.77 -0.68
N ILE A 101 -10.45 -4.80 -0.61
CA ILE A 101 -9.56 -5.17 -1.70
C ILE A 101 -8.51 -6.12 -1.11
N PRO A 102 -8.46 -7.40 -1.55
CA PRO A 102 -7.33 -8.26 -1.22
C PRO A 102 -6.10 -7.76 -1.98
N VAL A 103 -5.02 -7.50 -1.26
CA VAL A 103 -3.77 -6.99 -1.79
C VAL A 103 -2.66 -7.95 -1.45
N LYS A 104 -1.91 -8.36 -2.47
CA LYS A 104 -0.66 -9.09 -2.29
C LYS A 104 0.47 -8.08 -2.11
N VAL A 105 1.19 -8.19 -1.00
CA VAL A 105 2.32 -7.33 -0.64
C VAL A 105 3.60 -8.14 -0.64
N GLN A 106 4.64 -7.59 -1.23
CA GLN A 106 5.99 -8.13 -1.20
C GLN A 106 6.93 -7.01 -0.78
N ALA A 107 7.87 -7.33 0.12
CA ALA A 107 8.86 -6.40 0.61
C ALA A 107 10.26 -6.99 0.42
N ALA A 108 11.17 -6.18 -0.09
CA ALA A 108 12.59 -6.53 -0.25
C ALA A 108 13.44 -5.30 0.04
N HIS A 109 14.71 -5.48 0.39
CA HIS A 109 15.65 -4.39 0.57
C HIS A 109 17.06 -4.82 0.18
N ASP A 110 17.91 -3.84 -0.14
CA ASP A 110 19.34 -4.05 -0.41
C ASP A 110 20.25 -3.52 0.72
N GLY A 111 19.66 -2.98 1.79
CA GLY A 111 20.35 -2.39 2.94
C GLY A 111 20.21 -0.86 2.99
N ASP A 112 20.05 -0.22 1.83
CA ASP A 112 19.88 1.23 1.71
C ASP A 112 18.46 1.62 1.28
N THR A 113 17.79 0.76 0.50
CA THR A 113 16.46 1.01 -0.06
C THR A 113 15.48 -0.09 0.27
N LEU A 114 14.27 0.31 0.71
CA LEU A 114 13.12 -0.58 0.85
C LEU A 114 12.27 -0.56 -0.42
N TYR A 115 12.03 -1.72 -1.01
CA TYR A 115 11.14 -1.93 -2.14
C TYR A 115 9.84 -2.57 -1.68
N LEU A 116 8.73 -1.92 -1.98
CA LEU A 116 7.40 -2.44 -1.71
C LEU A 116 6.66 -2.65 -3.03
N ARG A 117 6.14 -3.86 -3.22
CA ARG A 117 5.28 -4.20 -4.35
C ARG A 117 3.90 -4.57 -3.84
N PHE A 118 2.91 -3.87 -4.38
CA PHE A 118 1.49 -4.12 -4.12
C PHE A 118 0.85 -4.63 -5.40
N THR A 119 0.02 -5.67 -5.30
CA THR A 119 -0.72 -6.21 -6.45
C THR A 119 -2.14 -6.52 -6.04
N TRP A 120 -3.09 -6.01 -6.81
CA TRP A 120 -4.53 -6.23 -6.58
C TRP A 120 -5.28 -6.30 -7.91
N LYS A 121 -6.49 -6.85 -7.86
CA LYS A 121 -7.45 -6.72 -8.96
C LYS A 121 -8.18 -5.40 -8.80
N GLN A 122 -8.12 -4.56 -9.83
CA GLN A 122 -8.76 -3.24 -9.80
C GLN A 122 -10.28 -3.37 -9.54
N PRO A 123 -10.82 -2.75 -8.47
CA PRO A 123 -12.25 -2.77 -8.22
C PRO A 123 -13.01 -1.95 -9.26
N LYS A 124 -14.30 -2.29 -9.44
CA LYS A 124 -15.22 -1.50 -10.26
C LYS A 124 -15.34 -0.08 -9.70
N SER A 125 -15.40 0.92 -10.58
CA SER A 125 -15.70 2.28 -10.18
C SER A 125 -17.13 2.39 -9.64
N ALA A 126 -17.29 3.12 -8.53
CA ALA A 126 -18.59 3.46 -7.96
C ALA A 126 -19.33 4.56 -8.75
N GLY A 127 -18.70 5.18 -9.75
CA GLY A 127 -19.28 6.31 -10.49
C GLY A 127 -19.41 7.61 -9.68
N ALA A 128 -19.16 7.58 -8.37
CA ALA A 128 -19.08 8.76 -7.53
C ALA A 128 -17.93 9.69 -7.97
N ALA A 129 -18.02 10.97 -7.57
CA ALA A 129 -16.96 11.94 -7.77
C ALA A 129 -15.60 11.35 -7.35
N LYS A 130 -14.62 11.45 -8.24
CA LYS A 130 -13.29 10.94 -7.96
C LYS A 130 -12.63 11.86 -6.94
N MET A 131 -12.00 11.28 -5.93
CA MET A 131 -11.13 12.01 -5.02
C MET A 131 -9.79 12.37 -5.71
N ASP A 132 -9.39 11.59 -6.72
CA ASP A 132 -8.34 11.93 -7.67
C ASP A 132 -8.74 11.47 -9.07
N ASP A 133 -8.78 12.42 -10.01
CA ASP A 133 -9.15 12.15 -11.38
C ASP A 133 -8.15 11.27 -12.13
N LYS A 134 -6.88 11.32 -11.74
CA LYS A 134 -5.74 10.65 -12.41
C LYS A 134 -5.58 9.20 -11.98
N ASN A 135 -6.03 8.84 -10.78
CA ASN A 135 -5.76 7.53 -10.20
C ASN A 135 -7.05 6.83 -9.76
N PRO A 136 -7.34 5.63 -10.27
CA PRO A 136 -8.58 4.92 -9.90
C PRO A 136 -8.54 4.36 -8.47
N VAL A 137 -7.34 4.05 -7.95
CA VAL A 137 -7.06 3.68 -6.55
C VAL A 137 -5.75 4.34 -6.13
N LYS A 138 -5.66 4.78 -4.88
CA LYS A 138 -4.42 5.23 -4.24
C LYS A 138 -4.10 4.34 -3.06
N ILE A 139 -2.83 4.04 -2.90
CA ILE A 139 -2.24 3.50 -1.68
C ILE A 139 -1.31 4.60 -1.18
N ALA A 140 -1.52 5.06 0.05
CA ALA A 140 -0.72 6.09 0.71
C ALA A 140 -0.30 5.57 2.07
#